data_AF-A0A353MER0-F1
#
_entry.id   AF-A0A353MER0-F1
#
_cell.length_a   1.000
_cell.length_b   1.000
_cell.length_c   1.000
_cell.angle_alpha   90.00
_cell.angle_beta   90.00
_cell.angle_gamma   90.00
#
_symmetry.space_group_name_H-M   'P 1'
#
loop_
_entity.id
_entity.type
_entity.pdbx_description
1 polymer ?
#
loop_
_entity_poly.entity_id
_entity_poly.type
_entity_poly.pdbx_seq_one_letter_code
_entity_poly.pdbx_strand_id
1 'polypeptide(L)'
;MKIGRNDPCPCGSGIKYKKCCAGKEEAGEKSTGTGGILDELKEMLKGQSFGSLEDAKVFAGQFMQQRNLAAMDDFHGVSSEQMHRFLYFPLETPQLVSFPSRLDIAPEAPIVTVFNLLADGIGEQGLKATATGNLPRNFCRESARAYLGDEEYRQWSRLGELRSEPEFEEMHVTRLVAEMAGLIRNYKGKFILSKECRKLLAEQGQPGIYPLLFQAFVREYNWSYTDRYGELPFIQQSFLFSLYLLTRYGNDWKSNIFYQDCFLRAFPALISQAPPVGSYMSPEKVLRSSYSLRSLERFARFMGLAEIERAGKDRYSDEFKVRKLPLLDHVVQFHL
;
A
#
# COMPACT_ATOMS: atom_id res chain seq x y z
N MET A 1 -1.31 30.37 -24.53
CA MET A 1 -0.27 30.22 -23.48
C MET A 1 0.66 29.09 -23.91
N LYS A 2 1.98 29.29 -23.90
CA LYS A 2 2.95 28.22 -24.17
C LYS A 2 3.28 27.54 -22.83
N ILE A 3 3.04 26.23 -22.73
CA ILE A 3 3.43 25.43 -21.56
C ILE A 3 4.97 25.39 -21.47
N GLY A 4 5.51 25.64 -20.28
CA GLY A 4 6.92 25.51 -20.00
C GLY A 4 7.35 24.04 -19.95
N ARG A 5 8.53 23.72 -20.49
CA ARG A 5 9.06 22.33 -20.51
C ARG A 5 9.15 21.66 -19.13
N ASN A 6 9.23 22.44 -18.05
CA ASN A 6 9.30 21.93 -16.68
C ASN A 6 7.95 21.94 -15.94
N ASP A 7 6.87 22.45 -16.55
CA ASP A 7 5.55 22.51 -15.92
C ASP A 7 4.92 21.12 -15.81
N PRO A 8 3.97 20.90 -14.88
CA PRO A 8 3.17 19.68 -14.84
C PRO A 8 2.51 19.41 -16.18
N CYS A 9 2.56 18.16 -16.64
CA CYS A 9 2.01 17.81 -17.94
C CYS A 9 0.46 17.89 -17.92
N PRO A 10 -0.17 18.56 -18.91
CA PRO A 10 -1.61 18.78 -18.93
C PRO A 10 -2.42 17.49 -19.19
N CYS A 11 -1.78 16.37 -19.53
CA CYS A 11 -2.46 15.08 -19.67
C CYS A 11 -2.79 14.41 -18.31
N GLY A 12 -2.51 15.08 -17.19
CA GLY A 12 -2.83 14.57 -15.85
C GLY A 12 -1.83 13.54 -15.31
N SER A 13 -0.70 13.31 -15.99
CA SER A 13 0.30 12.32 -15.58
C SER A 13 1.13 12.71 -14.35
N GLY A 14 1.05 13.95 -13.87
CA GLY A 14 1.80 14.45 -12.70
C GLY A 14 3.31 14.63 -12.91
N ILE A 15 3.85 14.28 -14.08
CA ILE A 15 5.27 14.46 -14.44
C ILE A 15 5.51 15.72 -15.28
N LYS A 16 6.76 16.21 -15.34
CA LYS A 16 7.15 17.41 -16.11
C LYS A 16 6.82 17.23 -17.61
N TYR A 17 6.31 18.27 -18.27
CA TYR A 17 5.90 18.25 -19.69
C TYR A 17 6.96 17.64 -20.62
N LYS A 18 8.23 18.01 -20.43
CA LYS A 18 9.36 17.48 -21.22
C LYS A 18 9.61 15.98 -21.09
N LYS A 19 9.18 15.37 -19.98
CA LYS A 19 9.33 13.93 -19.71
C LYS A 19 8.06 13.13 -20.05
N CYS A 20 7.03 13.79 -20.57
CA CYS A 20 5.72 13.20 -20.79
C CYS A 20 5.25 13.36 -22.23
N CYS A 21 4.56 14.47 -22.54
CA CYS A 21 3.96 14.68 -23.85
C CYS A 21 4.89 15.36 -24.84
N ALA A 22 5.88 16.13 -24.40
CA ALA A 22 6.76 16.86 -25.32
C ALA A 22 7.57 15.95 -26.26
N GLY A 23 7.96 14.76 -25.80
CA GLY A 23 8.68 13.78 -26.63
C GLY A 23 7.78 12.99 -27.59
N LYS A 24 6.46 13.00 -27.34
CA LYS A 24 5.47 12.32 -28.19
C LYS A 24 5.02 13.16 -29.39
N GLU A 25 5.30 14.47 -29.39
CA GLU A 25 5.07 15.34 -30.55
C GLU A 25 6.15 15.15 -31.63
N GLU A 26 7.38 14.77 -31.23
CA GLU A 26 8.52 14.59 -32.16
C GLU A 26 8.66 13.16 -32.69
N ALA A 27 8.26 12.14 -31.90
CA ALA A 27 8.20 10.76 -32.34
C ALA A 27 6.73 10.35 -32.54
N GLY A 28 6.31 10.16 -33.79
CA GLY A 28 4.98 9.68 -34.17
C GLY A 28 4.67 8.24 -33.74
N GLU A 29 5.01 7.87 -32.50
CA GLU A 29 4.77 6.56 -31.92
C GLU A 29 3.41 6.54 -31.25
N LYS A 30 2.55 5.65 -31.77
CA LYS A 30 1.23 5.31 -31.25
C LYS A 30 1.35 4.78 -29.82
N SER A 31 1.35 5.68 -28.85
CA SER A 31 1.12 5.33 -27.46
C SER A 31 -0.37 5.00 -27.26
N THR A 32 -0.64 3.79 -26.81
CA THR A 32 -1.97 3.15 -26.67
C THR A 32 -2.89 3.78 -25.62
N GLY A 33 -2.49 4.87 -24.94
CA GLY A 33 -3.33 5.56 -23.94
C GLY A 33 -4.08 6.80 -24.47
N THR A 34 -3.41 7.66 -25.24
CA THR A 34 -3.99 8.92 -25.74
C THR A 34 -4.52 8.82 -27.18
N GLY A 35 -4.01 7.88 -27.97
CA GLY A 35 -4.50 7.66 -29.35
C GLY A 35 -5.97 7.26 -29.39
N GLY A 36 -6.35 6.29 -28.54
CA GLY A 36 -7.74 5.81 -28.47
C GLY A 36 -8.73 6.91 -28.05
N ILE A 37 -8.37 7.77 -27.10
CA ILE A 37 -9.24 8.87 -26.63
C ILE A 37 -9.50 9.87 -27.75
N LEU A 38 -8.44 10.27 -28.47
CA LEU A 38 -8.55 11.19 -29.60
C LEU A 38 -9.34 10.58 -30.75
N ASP A 39 -9.21 9.27 -30.97
CA ASP A 39 -9.93 8.58 -32.04
C ASP A 39 -11.41 8.37 -31.68
N GLU A 40 -11.75 8.03 -30.44
CA GLU A 40 -13.14 8.00 -29.95
C GLU A 40 -13.81 9.38 -29.98
N LEU A 41 -13.09 10.42 -29.55
CA LEU A 41 -13.59 11.79 -29.62
C LEU A 41 -13.84 12.18 -31.08
N LYS A 42 -12.93 11.84 -32.00
CA LYS A 42 -13.12 12.08 -33.45
C LYS A 42 -14.34 11.33 -33.99
N GLU A 43 -14.57 10.08 -33.60
CA GLU A 43 -15.76 9.33 -34.01
C GLU A 43 -17.04 9.98 -33.51
N MET A 44 -17.10 10.43 -32.26
CA MET A 44 -18.27 11.14 -31.74
C MET A 44 -18.51 12.51 -32.38
N LEU A 45 -17.44 13.19 -32.80
CA LEU A 45 -17.53 14.47 -33.51
C LEU A 45 -18.04 14.32 -34.95
N LYS A 46 -17.86 13.16 -35.60
CA LYS A 46 -18.25 12.94 -37.02
C LYS A 46 -19.76 13.09 -37.29
N GLY A 47 -20.60 13.10 -36.25
CA GLY A 47 -22.06 13.24 -36.37
C GLY A 47 -22.65 14.50 -35.72
N GLN A 48 -21.82 15.41 -35.20
CA GLN A 48 -22.31 16.59 -34.47
C GLN A 48 -21.97 17.90 -35.17
N SER A 49 -22.94 18.80 -35.23
CA SER A 49 -22.76 20.18 -35.70
C SER A 49 -22.77 21.14 -34.51
N PHE A 50 -21.68 21.87 -34.32
CA PHE A 50 -21.55 22.86 -33.25
C PHE A 50 -21.83 24.27 -33.78
N GLY A 51 -22.65 25.04 -33.07
CA GLY A 51 -22.95 26.43 -33.43
C GLY A 51 -21.80 27.40 -33.14
N SER A 52 -20.88 27.01 -32.26
CA SER A 52 -19.70 27.78 -31.88
C SER A 52 -18.55 26.91 -31.37
N LEU A 53 -17.36 27.52 -31.26
CA LEU A 53 -16.19 26.89 -30.63
C LEU A 53 -16.42 26.66 -29.12
N GLU A 54 -17.28 27.45 -28.48
CA GLU A 54 -17.70 27.29 -27.08
C GLU A 54 -18.48 25.98 -26.91
N ASP A 55 -19.44 25.71 -27.80
CA ASP A 55 -20.26 24.49 -27.78
C ASP A 55 -19.42 23.23 -27.97
N ALA A 56 -18.43 23.29 -28.87
CA ALA A 56 -17.49 22.18 -29.09
C ALA A 56 -16.63 21.90 -27.84
N LYS A 57 -16.23 22.94 -27.10
CA LYS A 57 -15.49 22.79 -25.83
C LYS A 57 -16.36 22.21 -24.72
N VAL A 58 -17.61 22.69 -24.59
CA VAL A 58 -18.58 22.16 -23.62
C VAL A 58 -18.83 20.68 -23.90
N PHE A 59 -19.06 20.31 -25.16
CA PHE A 59 -19.24 18.93 -25.58
C PHE A 59 -18.02 18.06 -25.27
N ALA A 60 -16.82 18.49 -25.64
CA ALA A 60 -15.60 17.76 -25.33
C ALA A 60 -15.39 17.61 -23.80
N GLY A 61 -15.73 18.63 -23.02
CA GLY A 61 -15.71 18.59 -21.56
C GLY A 61 -16.70 17.57 -20.99
N GLN A 62 -17.93 17.54 -21.49
CA GLN A 62 -18.95 16.56 -21.10
C GLN A 62 -18.56 15.13 -21.48
N PHE A 63 -17.99 14.92 -22.67
CA PHE A 63 -17.46 13.63 -23.10
C PHE A 63 -16.34 13.13 -22.17
N MET A 64 -15.38 14.00 -21.85
CA MET A 64 -14.32 13.70 -20.89
C MET A 64 -14.86 13.41 -19.50
N GLN A 65 -15.87 14.16 -19.05
CA GLN A 65 -16.52 13.91 -17.77
C GLN A 65 -17.25 12.56 -17.74
N GLN A 66 -18.03 12.22 -18.77
CA GLN A 66 -18.73 10.94 -18.87
C GLN A 66 -17.75 9.77 -18.87
N ARG A 67 -16.65 9.87 -19.63
CA ARG A 67 -15.62 8.83 -19.65
C ARG A 67 -14.91 8.70 -18.30
N ASN A 68 -14.63 9.80 -17.61
CA ASN A 68 -14.01 9.77 -16.28
C ASN A 68 -14.91 9.14 -15.21
N LEU A 69 -16.23 9.17 -15.40
CA LEU A 69 -17.23 8.55 -14.54
C LEU A 69 -17.57 7.11 -14.95
N ALA A 70 -17.25 6.70 -16.18
CA ALA A 70 -17.48 5.35 -16.64
C ALA A 70 -16.57 4.34 -15.94
N ALA A 71 -17.15 3.21 -15.51
CA ALA A 71 -16.41 2.08 -14.98
C ALA A 71 -15.42 1.54 -16.02
N MET A 72 -14.19 1.23 -15.60
CA MET A 72 -13.15 0.69 -16.47
C MET A 72 -12.81 -0.75 -16.10
N ASP A 73 -12.76 -1.63 -17.09
CA ASP A 73 -12.41 -3.04 -16.89
C ASP A 73 -10.99 -3.21 -16.33
N ASP A 74 -10.04 -2.38 -16.80
CA ASP A 74 -8.65 -2.37 -16.31
C ASP A 74 -8.53 -1.94 -14.84
N PHE A 75 -9.49 -1.17 -14.34
CA PHE A 75 -9.62 -0.80 -12.93
C PHE A 75 -10.65 -1.66 -12.19
N HIS A 76 -11.05 -2.77 -12.80
CA HIS A 76 -12.00 -3.72 -12.25
C HIS A 76 -13.28 -3.00 -11.81
N GLY A 77 -13.89 -2.20 -12.69
CA GLY A 77 -15.18 -1.56 -12.44
C GLY A 77 -15.12 -0.21 -11.72
N VAL A 78 -13.95 0.24 -11.28
CA VAL A 78 -13.75 1.59 -10.74
C VAL A 78 -13.53 2.58 -11.89
N SER A 79 -14.08 3.79 -11.80
CA SER A 79 -13.86 4.83 -12.81
C SER A 79 -12.49 5.50 -12.69
N SER A 80 -12.06 6.25 -13.70
CA SER A 80 -10.80 7.03 -13.62
C SER A 80 -10.83 8.06 -12.49
N GLU A 81 -11.97 8.73 -12.25
CA GLU A 81 -12.12 9.68 -11.14
C GLU A 81 -12.03 8.96 -9.79
N GLN A 82 -12.72 7.83 -9.63
CA GLN A 82 -12.65 7.05 -8.40
C GLN A 82 -11.24 6.51 -8.14
N MET A 83 -10.54 6.04 -9.17
CA MET A 83 -9.14 5.61 -9.06
C MET A 83 -8.22 6.78 -8.69
N HIS A 84 -8.43 7.96 -9.26
CA HIS A 84 -7.72 9.16 -8.85
C HIS A 84 -7.94 9.46 -7.36
N ARG A 85 -9.17 9.35 -6.86
CA ARG A 85 -9.45 9.47 -5.41
C ARG A 85 -8.74 8.40 -4.60
N PHE A 86 -8.67 7.16 -5.08
CA PHE A 86 -7.94 6.09 -4.39
C PHE A 86 -6.44 6.39 -4.25
N LEU A 87 -5.83 6.97 -5.28
CA LEU A 87 -4.38 7.21 -5.32
C LEU A 87 -3.94 8.47 -4.57
N TYR A 88 -4.79 9.50 -4.51
CA TYR A 88 -4.39 10.81 -4.00
C TYR A 88 -5.15 11.25 -2.74
N PHE A 89 -6.33 10.68 -2.49
CA PHE A 89 -7.17 11.02 -1.33
C PHE A 89 -7.72 9.77 -0.61
N PRO A 90 -6.90 8.71 -0.37
CA PRO A 90 -7.41 7.40 0.06
C PRO A 90 -8.13 7.41 1.40
N LEU A 91 -7.75 8.29 2.34
CA LEU A 91 -8.44 8.44 3.64
C LEU A 91 -9.34 9.69 3.71
N GLU A 92 -9.49 10.41 2.60
CA GLU A 92 -10.17 11.72 2.50
C GLU A 92 -11.28 11.69 1.45
N THR A 93 -11.85 10.50 1.20
CA THR A 93 -12.90 10.28 0.20
C THR A 93 -14.06 9.46 0.78
N PRO A 94 -14.76 9.95 1.83
CA PRO A 94 -15.81 9.21 2.54
C PRO A 94 -16.99 8.79 1.66
N GLN A 95 -17.16 9.41 0.49
CA GLN A 95 -18.18 9.05 -0.49
C GLN A 95 -17.87 7.72 -1.20
N LEU A 96 -16.60 7.29 -1.22
CA LEU A 96 -16.16 6.06 -1.89
C LEU A 96 -15.67 5.01 -0.90
N VAL A 97 -15.04 5.44 0.20
CA VAL A 97 -14.51 4.53 1.21
C VAL A 97 -14.55 5.16 2.60
N SER A 98 -14.89 4.37 3.61
CA SER A 98 -14.78 4.76 5.02
C SER A 98 -13.85 3.85 5.80
N PHE A 99 -13.09 4.46 6.72
CA PHE A 99 -12.27 3.81 7.72
C PHE A 99 -12.77 4.22 9.10
N PRO A 100 -13.13 3.28 9.98
CA PRO A 100 -13.62 3.64 11.31
C PRO A 100 -12.48 4.17 12.19
N SER A 101 -12.80 5.12 13.08
CA SER A 101 -11.86 5.62 14.09
C SER A 101 -11.62 4.65 15.24
N ARG A 102 -12.50 3.65 15.39
CA ARG A 102 -12.41 2.52 16.32
C ARG A 102 -13.10 1.32 15.69
N LEU A 103 -12.46 0.15 15.75
CA LEU A 103 -13.09 -1.08 15.28
C LEU A 103 -14.23 -1.52 16.22
N ASP A 104 -15.24 -2.14 15.66
CA ASP A 104 -16.34 -2.79 16.36
C ASP A 104 -15.97 -4.19 16.89
N ILE A 105 -14.90 -4.78 16.34
CA ILE A 105 -14.33 -6.06 16.77
C ILE A 105 -12.91 -5.92 17.32
N ALA A 106 -12.47 -6.90 18.12
CA ALA A 106 -11.07 -7.04 18.48
C ALA A 106 -10.24 -7.44 17.23
N PRO A 107 -9.21 -6.66 16.86
CA PRO A 107 -8.42 -6.95 15.66
C PRO A 107 -7.44 -8.10 15.91
N GLU A 108 -7.74 -9.26 15.34
CA GLU A 108 -6.79 -10.37 15.23
C GLU A 108 -5.81 -10.11 14.08
N ALA A 109 -4.73 -9.39 14.37
CA ALA A 109 -3.73 -9.00 13.38
C ALA A 109 -2.30 -9.16 13.91
N PRO A 110 -1.34 -9.64 13.09
CA PRO A 110 0.06 -9.75 13.49
C PRO A 110 0.65 -8.47 14.09
N ILE A 111 0.40 -7.30 13.48
CA ILE A 111 0.88 -6.02 14.00
C ILE A 111 0.32 -5.69 15.39
N VAL A 112 -0.92 -6.10 15.71
CA VAL A 112 -1.52 -5.89 17.04
C VAL A 112 -0.87 -6.81 18.06
N THR A 113 -0.67 -8.08 17.71
CA THR A 113 0.03 -9.04 18.57
C THR A 113 1.43 -8.53 18.94
N VAL A 114 2.19 -8.07 17.93
CA VAL A 114 3.54 -7.54 18.14
C VAL A 114 3.51 -6.22 18.92
N PHE A 115 2.51 -5.36 18.67
CA PHE A 115 2.34 -4.11 19.42
C PHE A 115 2.05 -4.37 20.89
N ASN A 116 1.24 -5.38 21.22
CA ASN A 116 0.97 -5.75 22.61
C ASN A 116 2.25 -6.20 23.31
N LEU A 117 3.05 -7.08 22.68
CA LEU A 117 4.35 -7.50 23.22
C LEU A 117 5.27 -6.29 23.48
N LEU A 118 5.27 -5.32 22.56
CA LEU A 118 6.01 -4.06 22.71
C LEU A 118 5.47 -3.21 23.87
N ALA A 119 4.16 -3.03 23.95
CA ALA A 119 3.51 -2.21 24.97
C ALA A 119 3.71 -2.81 26.38
N ASP A 120 3.58 -4.12 26.52
CA ASP A 120 3.81 -4.86 27.77
C ASP A 120 5.29 -4.79 28.17
N GLY A 121 6.21 -4.95 27.21
CA GLY A 121 7.64 -4.80 27.43
C GLY A 121 8.08 -3.39 27.84
N ILE A 122 7.38 -2.36 27.35
CA ILE A 122 7.56 -0.97 27.77
C ILE A 122 7.01 -0.75 29.18
N GLY A 123 5.78 -1.19 29.44
CA GLY A 123 5.10 -1.06 30.72
C GLY A 123 5.07 0.36 31.30
N GLU A 124 4.92 0.45 32.62
CA GLU A 124 4.90 1.74 33.33
C GLU A 124 6.29 2.37 33.49
N GLN A 125 7.34 1.55 33.61
CA GLN A 125 8.71 2.00 33.91
C GLN A 125 9.51 2.42 32.66
N GLY A 126 8.99 2.11 31.47
CA GLY A 126 9.67 2.29 30.20
C GLY A 126 10.73 1.23 29.92
N LEU A 127 11.00 0.99 28.64
CA LEU A 127 12.02 0.04 28.18
C LEU A 127 13.29 0.78 27.77
N LYS A 128 14.43 0.43 28.35
CA LYS A 128 15.71 1.08 28.04
C LYS A 128 16.12 0.78 26.59
N ALA A 129 16.39 1.82 25.80
CA ALA A 129 16.94 1.67 24.46
C ALA A 129 18.43 1.30 24.51
N THR A 130 18.93 0.66 23.46
CA THR A 130 20.37 0.46 23.25
C THR A 130 21.05 1.80 22.92
N ALA A 131 22.39 1.80 22.89
CA ALA A 131 23.16 2.99 22.50
C ALA A 131 22.83 3.48 21.07
N THR A 132 22.39 2.59 20.19
CA THR A 132 21.98 2.92 18.81
C THR A 132 20.50 3.27 18.69
N GLY A 133 19.77 3.36 19.81
CA GLY A 133 18.34 3.67 19.82
C GLY A 133 17.43 2.50 19.49
N ASN A 134 17.93 1.26 19.48
CA ASN A 134 17.12 0.06 19.23
C ASN A 134 16.55 -0.52 20.53
N LEU A 135 15.60 -1.45 20.40
CA LEU A 135 15.12 -2.32 21.46
C LEU A 135 16.23 -3.27 21.93
N PRO A 136 16.26 -3.63 23.24
CA PRO A 136 17.23 -4.59 23.76
C PRO A 136 17.13 -5.95 23.08
N ARG A 137 18.27 -6.53 22.72
CA ARG A 137 18.35 -7.85 22.06
C ARG A 137 17.55 -8.94 22.78
N ASN A 138 17.67 -9.03 24.11
CA ASN A 138 17.00 -10.08 24.88
C ASN A 138 15.47 -9.93 24.82
N PHE A 139 14.98 -8.68 24.91
CA PHE A 139 13.55 -8.37 24.73
C PHE A 139 13.06 -8.81 23.33
N CYS A 140 13.83 -8.52 22.27
CA CYS A 140 13.47 -8.95 20.92
C CYS A 140 13.47 -10.49 20.77
N ARG A 141 14.40 -11.21 21.40
CA ARG A 141 14.44 -12.68 21.38
C ARG A 141 13.22 -13.30 22.06
N GLU A 142 12.88 -12.80 23.25
CA GLU A 142 11.71 -13.25 24.00
C GLU A 142 10.42 -12.95 23.24
N SER A 143 10.31 -11.75 22.68
CA SER A 143 9.16 -11.34 21.86
C SER A 143 9.03 -12.19 20.59
N ALA A 144 10.14 -12.47 19.91
CA ALA A 144 10.13 -13.32 18.71
C ALA A 144 9.72 -14.76 19.03
N ARG A 145 10.15 -15.32 20.17
CA ARG A 145 9.70 -16.65 20.64
C ARG A 145 8.21 -16.64 20.98
N ALA A 146 7.73 -15.61 21.67
CA ALA A 146 6.31 -15.47 21.99
C ALA A 146 5.44 -15.32 20.73
N TYR A 147 5.92 -14.59 19.72
CA TYR A 147 5.20 -14.34 18.47
C TYR A 147 5.20 -15.54 17.52
N LEU A 148 6.35 -16.20 17.31
CA LEU A 148 6.50 -17.33 16.39
C LEU A 148 6.09 -18.68 17.03
N GLY A 149 6.29 -18.81 18.34
CA GLY A 149 6.30 -20.10 19.04
C GLY A 149 7.68 -20.76 19.02
N ASP A 150 7.93 -21.64 19.99
CA ASP A 150 9.27 -22.21 20.22
C ASP A 150 9.80 -23.10 19.09
N GLU A 151 8.92 -23.82 18.39
CA GLU A 151 9.33 -24.66 17.26
C GLU A 151 9.69 -23.81 16.04
N GLU A 152 8.83 -22.86 15.70
CA GLU A 152 9.01 -21.94 14.58
C GLU A 152 10.24 -21.06 14.77
N TYR A 153 10.44 -20.51 15.99
CA TYR A 153 11.62 -19.73 16.34
C TYR A 153 12.90 -20.54 16.15
N ARG A 154 12.95 -21.80 16.62
CA ARG A 154 14.12 -22.68 16.44
C ARG A 154 14.46 -22.90 14.97
N GLN A 155 13.44 -23.04 14.11
CA GLN A 155 13.64 -23.20 12.68
C GLN A 155 14.13 -21.89 12.03
N TRP A 156 13.53 -20.77 12.41
CA TRP A 156 13.89 -19.43 11.94
C TRP A 156 15.33 -19.05 12.33
N SER A 157 15.73 -19.34 13.58
CA SER A 157 17.07 -19.04 14.12
C SER A 157 18.11 -20.14 13.87
N ARG A 158 17.84 -21.11 12.97
CA ARG A 158 18.71 -22.28 12.75
C ARG A 158 20.15 -21.93 12.33
N LEU A 159 20.33 -20.80 11.65
CA LEU A 159 21.64 -20.32 11.17
C LEU A 159 22.29 -19.30 12.12
N GLY A 160 21.64 -18.98 13.25
CA GLY A 160 22.13 -18.04 14.24
C GLY A 160 21.00 -17.39 15.03
N GLU A 161 21.25 -17.16 16.32
CA GLU A 161 20.34 -16.43 17.20
C GLU A 161 20.28 -14.93 16.84
N LEU A 162 19.09 -14.34 17.02
CA LEU A 162 18.81 -12.92 16.79
C LEU A 162 19.82 -12.03 17.52
N ARG A 163 20.44 -11.09 16.82
CA ARG A 163 21.53 -10.26 17.35
C ARG A 163 21.10 -8.83 17.65
N SER A 164 20.12 -8.33 16.91
CA SER A 164 19.62 -6.96 17.05
C SER A 164 18.16 -6.85 16.62
N GLU A 165 17.50 -5.77 17.04
CA GLU A 165 16.09 -5.52 16.69
C GLU A 165 15.79 -5.58 15.19
N PRO A 166 16.56 -4.97 14.27
CA PRO A 166 16.21 -4.99 12.84
C PRO A 166 16.18 -6.39 12.20
N GLU A 167 16.78 -7.40 12.84
CA GLU A 167 16.69 -8.80 12.37
C GLU A 167 15.32 -9.42 12.62
N PHE A 168 14.53 -8.88 13.57
CA PHE A 168 13.13 -9.25 13.77
C PHE A 168 12.22 -8.20 13.15
N GLU A 169 11.99 -8.33 11.84
CA GLU A 169 11.29 -7.33 11.02
C GLU A 169 9.93 -6.94 11.61
N GLU A 170 9.12 -7.89 12.08
CA GLU A 170 7.79 -7.58 12.63
C GLU A 170 7.87 -6.62 13.83
N MET A 171 8.77 -6.86 14.77
CA MET A 171 8.97 -5.96 15.92
C MET A 171 9.57 -4.63 15.49
N HIS A 172 10.56 -4.66 14.59
CA HIS A 172 11.22 -3.45 14.12
C HIS A 172 10.24 -2.50 13.42
N VAL A 173 9.44 -3.03 12.51
CA VAL A 173 8.40 -2.28 11.78
C VAL A 173 7.32 -1.81 12.74
N THR A 174 6.84 -2.67 13.65
CA THR A 174 5.83 -2.27 14.64
C THR A 174 6.29 -1.11 15.52
N ARG A 175 7.54 -1.13 15.99
CA ARG A 175 8.10 -0.02 16.77
C ARG A 175 8.11 1.27 15.95
N LEU A 176 8.63 1.24 14.73
CA LEU A 176 8.70 2.42 13.85
C LEU A 176 7.29 3.01 13.60
N VAL A 177 6.33 2.14 13.27
CA VAL A 177 4.94 2.53 13.00
C VAL A 177 4.26 3.08 14.25
N ALA A 178 4.50 2.47 15.42
CA ALA A 178 3.95 2.96 16.68
C ALA A 178 4.56 4.31 17.10
N GLU A 179 5.82 4.59 16.76
CA GLU A 179 6.44 5.91 16.93
C GLU A 179 5.81 6.95 16.02
N MET A 180 5.64 6.63 14.73
CA MET A 180 4.98 7.50 13.73
C MET A 180 3.53 7.80 14.15
N ALA A 181 2.81 6.78 14.64
CA ALA A 181 1.45 6.93 15.17
C ALA A 181 1.38 7.72 16.50
N GLY A 182 2.52 8.12 17.09
CA GLY A 182 2.56 8.81 18.38
C GLY A 182 2.14 7.96 19.57
N LEU A 183 2.07 6.63 19.41
CA LEU A 183 1.69 5.69 20.47
C LEU A 183 2.84 5.45 21.44
N ILE A 184 4.06 5.47 20.93
CA ILE A 184 5.28 5.36 21.73
C ILE A 184 6.24 6.49 21.38
N ARG A 185 7.16 6.79 22.29
CA ARG A 185 8.26 7.74 22.03
C ARG A 185 9.53 7.30 22.75
N ASN A 186 10.67 7.64 22.16
CA ASN A 186 11.95 7.55 22.86
C ASN A 186 12.21 8.85 23.63
N TYR A 187 12.33 8.75 24.95
CA TYR A 187 12.62 9.86 25.84
C TYR A 187 13.77 9.52 26.77
N LYS A 188 14.85 10.30 26.72
CA LYS A 188 16.06 10.11 27.53
C LYS A 188 16.61 8.67 27.48
N GLY A 189 16.63 8.06 26.30
CA GLY A 189 17.15 6.71 26.08
C GLY A 189 16.23 5.58 26.58
N LYS A 190 14.94 5.86 26.75
CA LYS A 190 13.90 4.87 27.08
C LYS A 190 12.72 5.02 26.15
N PHE A 191 12.18 3.89 25.69
CA PHE A 191 10.84 3.84 25.10
C PHE A 191 9.79 3.96 26.19
N ILE A 192 8.80 4.81 25.97
CA ILE A 192 7.65 4.99 26.84
C ILE A 192 6.38 5.05 26.00
N LEU A 193 5.28 4.49 26.54
CA LEU A 193 3.95 4.68 25.97
C LEU A 193 3.54 6.15 26.14
N SER A 194 2.93 6.75 25.11
CA SER A 194 2.35 8.08 25.22
C SER A 194 1.15 8.07 26.16
N LYS A 195 0.79 9.25 26.68
CA LYS A 195 -0.39 9.38 27.56
C LYS A 195 -1.65 9.00 26.80
N GLU A 196 -1.71 9.40 25.54
CA GLU A 196 -2.78 9.12 24.58
C GLU A 196 -2.90 7.62 24.33
N CYS A 197 -1.78 6.91 24.13
CA CYS A 197 -1.78 5.45 23.98
C CYS A 197 -2.34 4.74 25.21
N ARG A 198 -1.89 5.10 26.41
CA ARG A 198 -2.40 4.51 27.66
C ARG A 198 -3.90 4.75 27.84
N LYS A 199 -4.36 5.98 27.54
CA LYS A 199 -5.77 6.32 27.57
C LYS A 199 -6.59 5.48 26.58
N LEU A 200 -6.12 5.36 25.33
CA LEU A 200 -6.79 4.58 24.30
C LEU A 200 -6.86 3.09 24.66
N LEU A 201 -5.77 2.51 25.17
CA LEU A 201 -5.76 1.13 25.62
C LEU A 201 -6.76 0.89 26.77
N ALA A 202 -6.85 1.82 27.73
CA ALA A 202 -7.78 1.71 28.85
C ALA A 202 -9.26 1.89 28.45
N GLU A 203 -9.55 2.83 27.55
CA GLU A 203 -10.92 3.18 27.17
C GLU A 203 -11.48 2.34 26.01
N GLN A 204 -10.63 1.98 25.05
CA GLN A 204 -11.03 1.40 23.77
C GLN A 204 -10.34 0.08 23.45
N GLY A 205 -9.27 -0.28 24.17
CA GLY A 205 -8.46 -1.47 23.91
C GLY A 205 -7.79 -1.44 22.54
N GLN A 206 -7.44 -2.64 22.04
CA GLN A 206 -6.86 -2.83 20.70
C GLN A 206 -7.72 -2.26 19.56
N PRO A 207 -9.07 -2.33 19.60
CA PRO A 207 -9.92 -1.70 18.58
C PRO A 207 -9.68 -0.20 18.36
N GLY A 208 -9.24 0.54 19.40
CA GLY A 208 -8.89 1.95 19.29
C GLY A 208 -7.44 2.21 18.86
N ILE A 209 -6.56 1.21 19.00
CA ILE A 209 -5.14 1.32 18.62
C ILE A 209 -4.93 0.97 17.15
N TYR A 210 -5.62 -0.06 16.65
CA TYR A 210 -5.43 -0.55 15.29
C TYR A 210 -5.56 0.54 14.22
N PRO A 211 -6.59 1.43 14.23
CA PRO A 211 -6.72 2.47 13.22
C PRO A 211 -5.50 3.41 13.16
N LEU A 212 -4.88 3.72 14.31
CA LEU A 212 -3.69 4.57 14.36
C LEU A 212 -2.47 3.87 13.76
N LEU A 213 -2.25 2.59 14.08
CA LEU A 213 -1.19 1.78 13.47
C LEU A 213 -1.38 1.65 11.95
N PHE A 214 -2.60 1.35 11.52
CA PHE A 214 -2.94 1.20 10.11
C PHE A 214 -2.67 2.51 9.34
N GLN A 215 -3.15 3.65 9.85
CA GLN A 215 -2.95 4.95 9.20
C GLN A 215 -1.48 5.34 9.11
N ALA A 216 -0.71 5.19 10.19
CA ALA A 216 0.72 5.48 10.18
C ALA A 216 1.47 4.55 9.20
N PHE A 217 1.08 3.28 9.12
CA PHE A 217 1.72 2.33 8.20
C PHE A 217 1.48 2.68 6.72
N VAL A 218 0.25 3.07 6.35
CA VAL A 218 -0.06 3.39 4.95
C VAL A 218 0.40 4.79 4.55
N ARG A 219 0.49 5.75 5.48
CA ARG A 219 0.84 7.15 5.19
C ARG A 219 2.31 7.51 5.42
N GLU A 220 2.93 6.98 6.48
CA GLU A 220 4.21 7.50 7.00
C GLU A 220 5.34 6.49 6.88
N TYR A 221 5.07 5.21 7.13
CA TYR A 221 6.08 4.16 7.01
C TYR A 221 6.47 3.93 5.55
N ASN A 222 7.77 3.89 5.24
CA ASN A 222 8.25 3.60 3.89
C ASN A 222 8.26 2.09 3.61
N TRP A 223 7.42 1.63 2.68
CA TRP A 223 7.28 0.21 2.37
C TRP A 223 8.51 -0.42 1.70
N SER A 224 9.43 0.37 1.12
CA SER A 224 10.70 -0.13 0.57
C SER A 224 11.78 -0.34 1.63
N TYR A 225 11.58 0.16 2.86
CA TYR A 225 12.65 0.35 3.85
C TYR A 225 13.48 -0.90 4.15
N THR A 226 12.82 -2.06 4.24
CA THR A 226 13.48 -3.34 4.56
C THR A 226 13.56 -4.31 3.38
N ASP A 227 13.24 -3.87 2.15
CA ASP A 227 13.49 -4.72 0.97
C ASP A 227 14.68 -4.24 0.14
N ARG A 228 15.09 -5.12 -0.77
CA ARG A 228 16.24 -4.92 -1.65
C ARG A 228 15.83 -4.56 -3.07
N TYR A 229 14.56 -4.17 -3.26
CA TYR A 229 13.99 -3.87 -4.57
C TYR A 229 14.12 -2.38 -4.93
N GLY A 230 14.46 -1.50 -3.99
CA GLY A 230 14.61 -0.07 -4.24
C GLY A 230 13.29 0.71 -4.25
N GLU A 231 13.36 2.00 -4.51
CA GLU A 231 12.19 2.90 -4.35
C GLU A 231 11.12 2.65 -5.42
N LEU A 232 9.92 2.29 -4.98
CA LEU A 232 8.69 2.22 -5.80
C LEU A 232 7.50 2.77 -4.99
N PRO A 233 7.43 4.10 -4.77
CA PRO A 233 6.42 4.71 -3.91
C PRO A 233 4.98 4.45 -4.38
N PHE A 234 4.78 4.25 -5.68
CA PHE A 234 3.47 4.01 -6.26
C PHE A 234 2.78 2.74 -5.70
N ILE A 235 3.54 1.72 -5.31
CA ILE A 235 2.97 0.49 -4.71
C ILE A 235 2.26 0.83 -3.38
N GLN A 236 2.88 1.66 -2.55
CA GLN A 236 2.25 2.15 -1.33
C GLN A 236 1.12 3.13 -1.63
N GLN A 237 1.30 4.05 -2.59
CA GLN A 237 0.27 4.99 -3.01
C GLN A 237 -1.04 4.31 -3.45
N SER A 238 -0.92 3.12 -4.04
CA SER A 238 -2.04 2.32 -4.55
C SER A 238 -2.60 1.32 -3.54
N PHE A 239 -2.26 1.42 -2.25
CA PHE A 239 -2.71 0.47 -1.22
C PHE A 239 -4.24 0.29 -1.21
N LEU A 240 -5.00 1.37 -1.40
CA LEU A 240 -6.46 1.32 -1.38
C LEU A 240 -7.02 0.51 -2.56
N PHE A 241 -6.36 0.58 -3.72
CA PHE A 241 -6.70 -0.29 -4.85
C PHE A 241 -6.38 -1.76 -4.56
N SER A 242 -5.26 -2.07 -3.87
CA SER A 242 -4.98 -3.44 -3.43
C SER A 242 -6.04 -3.96 -2.45
N LEU A 243 -6.52 -3.13 -1.52
CA LEU A 243 -7.63 -3.49 -0.61
C LEU A 243 -8.94 -3.69 -1.38
N TYR A 244 -9.20 -2.87 -2.39
CA TYR A 244 -10.36 -3.03 -3.27
C TYR A 244 -10.34 -4.38 -3.99
N LEU A 245 -9.18 -4.77 -4.56
CA LEU A 245 -9.02 -6.07 -5.21
C LEU A 245 -9.23 -7.23 -4.22
N LEU A 246 -8.69 -7.13 -2.99
CA LEU A 246 -8.91 -8.14 -1.95
C LEU A 246 -10.39 -8.22 -1.54
N THR A 247 -11.07 -7.10 -1.43
CA THR A 247 -12.51 -7.05 -1.10
C THR A 247 -13.34 -7.74 -2.19
N ARG A 248 -13.00 -7.49 -3.45
CA ARG A 248 -13.74 -8.00 -4.61
C ARG A 248 -13.48 -9.48 -4.90
N TYR A 249 -12.25 -9.95 -4.71
CA TYR A 249 -11.82 -11.28 -5.19
C TYR A 249 -11.31 -12.21 -4.09
N GLY A 250 -11.09 -11.70 -2.88
CA GLY A 250 -10.40 -12.42 -1.82
C GLY A 250 -11.28 -13.35 -0.99
N ASN A 251 -12.59 -13.46 -1.24
CA ASN A 251 -13.44 -14.44 -0.54
C ASN A 251 -12.92 -15.88 -0.74
N ASP A 252 -12.39 -16.16 -1.93
CA ASP A 252 -11.73 -17.42 -2.26
C ASP A 252 -10.21 -17.25 -2.31
N TRP A 253 -9.49 -18.36 -2.18
CA TRP A 253 -8.06 -18.39 -2.44
C TRP A 253 -7.74 -17.99 -3.88
N LYS A 254 -6.93 -16.94 -4.05
CA LYS A 254 -6.37 -16.52 -5.34
C LYS A 254 -4.85 -16.52 -5.27
N SER A 255 -4.18 -16.86 -6.36
CA SER A 255 -2.72 -16.74 -6.44
C SER A 255 -2.29 -15.28 -6.32
N ASN A 256 -1.13 -15.00 -5.74
CA ASN A 256 -0.50 -13.69 -5.79
C ASN A 256 -0.30 -13.20 -7.23
N ILE A 257 -0.08 -14.10 -8.18
CA ILE A 257 0.00 -13.80 -9.63
C ILE A 257 -1.30 -13.16 -10.14
N PHE A 258 -2.47 -13.61 -9.67
CA PHE A 258 -3.75 -13.00 -10.05
C PHE A 258 -3.80 -11.52 -9.66
N TYR A 259 -3.39 -11.18 -8.43
CA TYR A 259 -3.36 -9.79 -7.98
C TYR A 259 -2.27 -8.98 -8.67
N GLN A 260 -1.11 -9.57 -8.98
CA GLN A 260 -0.09 -8.93 -9.80
C GLN A 260 -0.62 -8.57 -11.19
N ASP A 261 -1.36 -9.47 -11.84
CA ASP A 261 -1.93 -9.24 -13.17
C ASP A 261 -2.98 -8.12 -13.14
N CYS A 262 -3.84 -8.11 -12.12
CA CYS A 262 -4.79 -7.00 -11.91
C CYS A 262 -4.05 -5.67 -11.75
N PHE A 263 -3.00 -5.63 -10.93
CA PHE A 263 -2.22 -4.44 -10.67
C PHE A 263 -1.48 -3.93 -11.92
N LEU A 264 -0.83 -4.83 -12.67
CA LEU A 264 -0.09 -4.48 -13.89
C LEU A 264 -1.01 -4.06 -15.03
N ARG A 265 -2.20 -4.66 -15.12
CA ARG A 265 -3.23 -4.22 -16.08
C ARG A 265 -3.68 -2.79 -15.77
N ALA A 266 -3.87 -2.45 -14.50
CA ALA A 266 -4.23 -1.09 -14.09
C ALA A 266 -3.09 -0.09 -14.32
N PHE A 267 -1.83 -0.49 -14.11
CA PHE A 267 -0.68 0.42 -14.13
C PHE A 267 0.51 -0.07 -14.97
N PRO A 268 0.33 -0.32 -16.28
CA PRO A 268 1.38 -0.90 -17.12
C PRO A 268 2.60 0.02 -17.28
N ALA A 269 2.40 1.34 -17.18
CA ALA A 269 3.47 2.33 -17.28
C ALA A 269 4.48 2.30 -16.12
N LEU A 270 4.21 1.56 -15.05
CA LEU A 270 5.15 1.40 -13.94
C LEU A 270 6.30 0.45 -14.27
N ILE A 271 6.15 -0.43 -15.26
CA ILE A 271 7.20 -1.39 -15.64
C ILE A 271 8.49 -0.66 -16.01
N SER A 272 8.39 0.43 -16.77
CA SER A 272 9.57 1.24 -17.15
C SER A 272 10.17 2.06 -16.01
N GLN A 273 9.49 2.13 -14.86
CA GLN A 273 9.96 2.83 -13.67
C GLN A 273 10.58 1.88 -12.63
N ALA A 274 10.52 0.57 -12.88
CA ALA A 274 11.11 -0.40 -11.98
C ALA A 274 12.64 -0.20 -11.90
N PRO A 275 13.21 -0.03 -10.70
CA PRO A 275 14.64 0.08 -10.53
C PRO A 275 15.32 -1.23 -10.94
N PRO A 276 16.56 -1.17 -11.48
CA PRO A 276 17.30 -2.39 -11.79
C PRO A 276 17.70 -3.10 -10.49
N VAL A 277 17.42 -4.40 -10.40
CA VAL A 277 17.76 -5.25 -9.25
C VAL A 277 18.58 -6.43 -9.74
N GLY A 278 19.90 -6.33 -9.60
CA GLY A 278 20.83 -7.32 -10.17
C GLY A 278 20.74 -7.38 -11.70
N SER A 279 21.34 -8.42 -12.28
CA SER A 279 21.40 -8.63 -13.74
C SER A 279 20.37 -9.63 -14.28
N TYR A 280 19.69 -10.38 -13.39
CA TYR A 280 18.82 -11.50 -13.75
C TYR A 280 17.32 -11.21 -13.63
N MET A 281 16.94 -10.02 -13.15
CA MET A 281 15.53 -9.63 -12.99
C MET A 281 15.10 -8.67 -14.09
N SER A 282 14.02 -8.99 -14.79
CA SER A 282 13.38 -8.04 -15.69
C SER A 282 12.64 -6.95 -14.88
N PRO A 283 12.44 -5.74 -15.45
CA PRO A 283 11.66 -4.68 -14.81
C PRO A 283 10.26 -5.12 -14.36
N GLU A 284 9.58 -5.93 -15.19
CA GLU A 284 8.28 -6.50 -14.84
C GLU A 284 8.39 -7.44 -13.64
N LYS A 285 9.39 -8.33 -13.59
CA LYS A 285 9.57 -9.25 -12.46
C LYS A 285 9.87 -8.49 -11.17
N VAL A 286 10.70 -7.43 -11.22
CA VAL A 286 10.93 -6.54 -10.07
C VAL A 286 9.63 -5.95 -9.56
N LEU A 287 8.79 -5.42 -10.45
CA LEU A 287 7.51 -4.81 -10.08
C LEU A 287 6.53 -5.83 -9.48
N ARG A 288 6.40 -7.01 -10.10
CA ARG A 288 5.55 -8.12 -9.60
C ARG A 288 5.96 -8.60 -8.21
N SER A 289 7.25 -8.86 -8.02
CA SER A 289 7.80 -9.28 -6.73
C SER A 289 7.63 -8.19 -5.67
N SER A 290 7.93 -6.93 -6.03
CA SER A 290 7.75 -5.79 -5.11
C SER A 290 6.29 -5.62 -4.70
N TYR A 291 5.35 -5.73 -5.64
CA TYR A 291 3.92 -5.63 -5.35
C TYR A 291 3.46 -6.74 -4.39
N SER A 292 3.86 -7.98 -4.68
CA SER A 292 3.46 -9.13 -3.85
C SER A 292 4.03 -9.03 -2.44
N LEU A 293 5.31 -8.72 -2.33
CA LEU A 293 5.99 -8.59 -1.05
C LEU A 293 5.40 -7.44 -0.23
N ARG A 294 5.28 -6.25 -0.82
CA ARG A 294 4.88 -5.05 -0.08
C ARG A 294 3.38 -5.03 0.20
N SER A 295 2.54 -5.25 -0.80
CA SER A 295 1.08 -5.09 -0.65
C SER A 295 0.39 -6.30 -0.05
N LEU A 296 0.79 -7.52 -0.40
CA LEU A 296 0.10 -8.73 0.05
C LEU A 296 0.70 -9.30 1.34
N GLU A 297 2.03 -9.43 1.40
CA GLU A 297 2.69 -10.11 2.51
C GLU A 297 3.08 -9.18 3.67
N ARG A 298 3.70 -8.03 3.39
CA ARG A 298 4.16 -7.09 4.42
C ARG A 298 3.09 -6.09 4.84
N PHE A 299 2.06 -5.89 4.03
CA PHE A 299 0.91 -5.07 4.37
C PHE A 299 -0.32 -5.91 4.71
N ALA A 300 -1.03 -6.49 3.73
CA ALA A 300 -2.34 -7.09 3.97
C ALA A 300 -2.29 -8.22 5.00
N ARG A 301 -1.31 -9.13 4.91
CA ARG A 301 -1.11 -10.18 5.91
C ARG A 301 -0.72 -9.63 7.28
N PHE A 302 0.25 -8.71 7.32
CA PHE A 302 0.73 -8.18 8.59
C PHE A 302 -0.33 -7.36 9.35
N MET A 303 -1.25 -6.73 8.60
CA MET A 303 -2.40 -6.00 9.13
C MET A 303 -3.61 -6.91 9.45
N GLY A 304 -3.50 -8.23 9.26
CA GLY A 304 -4.60 -9.17 9.50
C GLY A 304 -5.76 -9.06 8.50
N LEU A 305 -5.55 -8.40 7.36
CA LEU A 305 -6.57 -8.17 6.33
C LEU A 305 -6.69 -9.35 5.37
N ALA A 306 -5.63 -10.15 5.26
CA ALA A 306 -5.57 -11.34 4.46
C ALA A 306 -4.67 -12.38 5.12
N GLU A 307 -4.84 -13.64 4.72
CA GLU A 307 -3.93 -14.72 5.03
C GLU A 307 -3.25 -15.20 3.74
N ILE A 308 -2.07 -15.81 3.89
CA ILE A 308 -1.29 -16.35 2.78
C ILE A 308 -0.97 -17.82 3.01
N GLU A 309 -0.96 -18.59 1.93
CA GLU A 309 -0.57 -20.00 1.93
C GLU A 309 0.49 -20.24 0.85
N ARG A 310 1.68 -20.70 1.26
CA ARG A 310 2.76 -21.09 0.34
C ARG A 310 2.68 -22.59 0.04
N ALA A 311 2.97 -22.97 -1.19
CA ALA A 311 3.05 -24.38 -1.55
C ALA A 311 4.33 -25.01 -0.96
N GLY A 312 4.17 -26.03 -0.12
CA GLY A 312 5.28 -26.79 0.47
C GLY A 312 5.91 -26.16 1.70
N LYS A 313 7.14 -26.59 2.04
CA LYS A 313 7.88 -26.11 3.23
C LYS A 313 8.77 -24.89 2.95
N ASP A 314 8.78 -24.37 1.72
CA ASP A 314 9.63 -23.24 1.37
C ASP A 314 8.96 -21.90 1.74
N ARG A 315 9.45 -21.30 2.82
CA ARG A 315 8.99 -19.98 3.29
C ARG A 315 9.35 -18.83 2.35
N TYR A 316 10.25 -19.07 1.40
CA TYR A 316 10.78 -18.06 0.48
C TYR A 316 10.30 -18.25 -0.96
N SER A 317 9.36 -19.17 -1.22
CA SER A 317 8.78 -19.35 -2.54
C SER A 317 8.07 -18.07 -2.99
N ASP A 318 8.38 -17.57 -4.20
CA ASP A 318 7.76 -16.36 -4.76
C ASP A 318 6.24 -16.53 -5.01
N GLU A 319 5.75 -17.77 -5.09
CA GLU A 319 4.36 -18.09 -5.37
C GLU A 319 3.60 -18.49 -4.10
N PHE A 320 2.45 -17.83 -3.89
CA PHE A 320 1.57 -18.10 -2.76
C PHE A 320 0.12 -17.76 -3.11
N LYS A 321 -0.81 -18.34 -2.36
CA LYS A 321 -2.23 -18.00 -2.41
C LYS A 321 -2.54 -16.98 -1.33
N VAL A 322 -3.54 -16.14 -1.58
CA VAL A 322 -4.04 -15.11 -0.68
C VAL A 322 -5.56 -15.24 -0.59
N ARG A 323 -6.08 -15.11 0.63
CA ARG A 323 -7.52 -15.04 0.92
C ARG A 323 -7.75 -13.89 1.91
N LYS A 324 -8.82 -13.12 1.73
CA LYS A 324 -9.17 -12.05 2.68
C LYS A 324 -9.63 -12.63 4.00
N LEU A 325 -9.33 -11.94 5.09
CA LEU A 325 -9.82 -12.25 6.43
C LEU A 325 -11.01 -11.33 6.78
N PRO A 326 -11.90 -11.74 7.71
CA PRO A 326 -13.06 -10.94 8.10
C PRO A 326 -12.70 -9.52 8.54
N LEU A 327 -11.53 -9.33 9.17
CA LEU A 327 -11.07 -8.02 9.63
C LEU A 327 -11.01 -6.97 8.50
N LEU A 328 -10.80 -7.37 7.25
CA LEU A 328 -10.81 -6.44 6.12
C LEU A 328 -12.12 -5.66 6.03
N ASP A 329 -13.26 -6.34 6.19
CA ASP A 329 -14.60 -5.74 6.04
C ASP A 329 -14.94 -4.80 7.23
N HIS A 330 -14.24 -4.94 8.36
CA HIS A 330 -14.34 -4.04 9.51
C HIS A 330 -13.37 -2.84 9.43
N VAL A 331 -12.26 -2.98 8.71
CA VAL A 331 -11.24 -1.93 8.57
C VAL A 331 -11.56 -0.98 7.43
N VAL A 332 -12.11 -1.48 6.32
CA VAL A 332 -12.39 -0.68 5.13
C VAL A 332 -13.76 -1.04 4.56
N GLN A 333 -14.60 -0.03 4.32
CA GLN A 333 -15.92 -0.19 3.72
C GLN A 333 -15.98 0.61 2.42
N PHE A 334 -16.15 -0.08 1.29
CA PHE A 334 -16.28 0.54 -0.02
C PHE A 334 -17.75 0.83 -0.35
N HIS A 335 -18.04 2.04 -0.82
CA HIS A 335 -19.36 2.56 -1.18
C HIS A 335 -19.46 2.82 -2.69
N LEU A 336 -19.12 1.81 -3.49
CA LEU A 336 -18.93 1.91 -4.94
C LEU A 336 -20.12 1.43 -5.76
#